data_AF-A0ABD5D358-F1
#
_entry.id   AF-A0ABD5D358-F1
#
_cell.length_a   1.000
_cell.length_b   1.000
_cell.length_c   1.000
_cell.angle_alpha   90.00
_cell.angle_beta   90.00
_cell.angle_gamma   90.00
#
_symmetry.space_group_name_H-M   'P 1'
#
loop_
_entity.id
_entity.type
_entity.pdbx_description
1 polymer ?
#
loop_
_entity_poly.entity_id
_entity_poly.type
_entity_poly.pdbx_seq_one_letter_code
_entity_poly.pdbx_strand_id
1 'polypeptide(L)'
;MVVTPNSGFIRKGGSDSLAYYCLIENTVAGRVQNLFSTGLPLLANAHSLDEFYNGVVLFHSEEEKEQLEFLLGGQTDEIRKLIEPKEHEIAGLAGRMAMDFNSSDQEVQPSNIRYMLLQHTLGRFMNECLLEYRSGYDVTSVIGRWQQKNARN
;
A
#
# COMPACT_ATOMS: atom_id res chain seq x y z
N MET A 1 -19.20 -9.56 -3.32
CA MET A 1 -19.18 -8.12 -3.00
C MET A 1 -17.72 -7.76 -2.75
N VAL A 2 -17.13 -6.87 -3.55
CA VAL A 2 -15.75 -6.42 -3.35
C VAL A 2 -15.82 -5.14 -2.53
N VAL A 3 -15.18 -5.12 -1.37
CA VAL A 3 -15.03 -3.88 -0.59
C VAL A 3 -13.95 -3.05 -1.25
N THR A 4 -14.32 -1.88 -1.77
CA THR A 4 -13.35 -0.92 -2.29
C THR A 4 -12.71 -0.18 -1.11
N PRO A 5 -11.38 -0.27 -0.92
CA PRO A 5 -10.70 0.51 0.11
C PRO A 5 -10.77 2.01 -0.18
N ASN A 6 -10.75 2.82 0.87
CA ASN A 6 -10.60 4.27 0.75
C ASN A 6 -9.15 4.63 0.43
N SER A 7 -8.90 5.86 -0.04
CA SER A 7 -7.55 6.39 -0.23
C SER A 7 -7.09 7.20 0.99
N GLY A 8 -5.90 6.87 1.50
CA GLY A 8 -5.13 7.70 2.43
C GLY A 8 -4.00 8.44 1.73
N PHE A 9 -3.43 9.46 2.37
CA PHE A 9 -2.40 10.31 1.77
C PHE A 9 -1.34 10.75 2.79
N ILE A 10 -0.06 10.48 2.52
CA ILE A 10 1.05 11.16 3.18
C ILE A 10 1.31 12.48 2.44
N ARG A 11 1.38 13.60 3.18
CA ARG A 11 1.53 14.94 2.59
C ARG A 11 2.59 15.75 3.36
N LYS A 12 3.50 16.39 2.63
CA LYS A 12 4.50 17.33 3.19
C LYS A 12 4.02 18.80 3.24
N GLY A 13 2.76 19.04 2.87
CA GLY A 13 2.26 20.37 2.49
C GLY A 13 2.59 20.66 1.02
N GLY A 14 1.59 21.12 0.25
CA GLY A 14 1.69 21.25 -1.22
C GLY A 14 1.01 20.11 -1.98
N SER A 15 1.24 20.03 -3.30
CA SER A 15 0.59 19.06 -4.21
C SER A 15 1.24 17.67 -4.25
N ASP A 16 2.46 17.53 -3.71
CA ASP A 16 3.14 16.24 -3.68
C ASP A 16 2.61 15.38 -2.53
N SER A 17 1.75 14.42 -2.90
CA SER A 17 1.19 13.44 -1.98
C SER A 17 1.51 12.02 -2.44
N LEU A 18 1.63 11.12 -1.46
CA LEU A 18 1.77 9.69 -1.68
C LEU A 18 0.46 9.01 -1.25
N ALA A 19 -0.23 8.39 -2.19
CA ALA A 19 -1.54 7.79 -1.98
C ALA A 19 -1.43 6.29 -1.72
N TYR A 20 -2.22 5.76 -0.79
CA TYR A 20 -2.32 4.33 -0.50
C TYR A 20 -3.76 3.93 -0.20
N TYR A 21 -4.04 2.62 -0.25
CA TYR A 21 -5.36 2.09 0.11
C TYR A 21 -5.46 1.81 1.60
N CYS A 22 -6.56 2.22 2.21
CA CYS A 22 -6.81 2.01 3.63
C CYS A 22 -8.30 1.76 3.94
N LEU A 23 -8.53 1.22 5.13
CA LEU A 23 -9.83 1.00 5.74
C LEU A 23 -9.77 1.39 7.21
N ILE A 24 -10.92 1.80 7.75
CA ILE A 24 -11.10 2.01 9.18
C ILE A 24 -11.93 0.86 9.74
N GLU A 25 -11.42 0.17 10.75
CA GLU A 25 -11.96 -1.09 11.27
C GLU A 25 -13.43 -0.99 11.69
N ASN A 26 -13.81 0.11 12.32
CA ASN A 26 -15.17 0.31 12.83
C ASN A 26 -16.21 0.59 11.73
N THR A 27 -15.80 0.79 10.48
CA THR A 27 -16.70 0.98 9.33
C THR A 27 -17.21 -0.34 8.77
N VAL A 28 -18.33 -0.31 8.03
CA VAL A 28 -18.86 -1.51 7.35
C VAL A 28 -17.81 -2.13 6.42
N ALA A 29 -17.07 -1.28 5.70
CA ALA A 29 -16.00 -1.71 4.82
C ALA A 29 -14.86 -2.42 5.60
N GLY A 30 -14.42 -1.84 6.73
CA GLY A 30 -13.41 -2.44 7.60
C GLY A 30 -13.86 -3.78 8.21
N ARG A 31 -15.11 -3.89 8.66
CA ARG A 31 -15.67 -5.14 9.20
C ARG A 31 -15.78 -6.24 8.17
N VAL A 32 -16.23 -5.91 6.96
CA VAL A 32 -16.32 -6.87 5.85
C VAL A 32 -14.91 -7.33 5.44
N GLN A 33 -13.94 -6.43 5.44
CA GLN A 33 -12.54 -6.80 5.20
C GLN A 33 -12.01 -7.75 6.28
N ASN A 34 -12.23 -7.44 7.56
CA ASN A 34 -11.77 -8.28 8.67
C ASN A 34 -12.40 -9.68 8.62
N LEU A 35 -13.65 -9.76 8.15
CA LEU A 35 -14.36 -11.01 7.92
C LEU A 35 -13.77 -11.84 6.76
N PHE A 36 -13.18 -11.20 5.75
CA PHE A 36 -12.44 -11.90 4.70
C PHE A 36 -11.02 -12.32 5.14
N SER A 37 -10.32 -11.50 5.91
CA SER A 37 -8.99 -11.86 6.44
C SER A 37 -9.04 -12.98 7.48
N THR A 38 -10.19 -13.19 8.15
CA THR A 38 -10.40 -14.27 9.13
C THR A 38 -10.86 -15.60 8.53
N GLY A 39 -10.86 -15.73 7.19
CA GLY A 39 -10.89 -17.04 6.53
C GLY A 39 -12.24 -17.54 6.03
N LEU A 40 -13.19 -16.66 5.68
CA LEU A 40 -14.33 -17.11 4.88
C LEU A 40 -13.89 -17.40 3.44
N PRO A 41 -14.20 -18.58 2.87
CA PRO A 41 -13.63 -19.00 1.61
C PRO A 41 -14.35 -18.30 0.47
N LEU A 42 -13.81 -17.17 0.02
CA LEU A 42 -14.08 -16.74 -1.34
C LEU A 42 -13.15 -17.52 -2.27
N LEU A 43 -13.75 -18.12 -3.29
CA LEU A 43 -13.18 -18.99 -4.33
C LEU A 43 -12.00 -18.41 -5.14
N ALA A 44 -11.36 -17.33 -4.69
CA ALA A 44 -10.13 -16.80 -5.25
C ALA A 44 -8.92 -17.50 -4.62
N ASN A 45 -7.82 -17.59 -5.36
CA ASN A 45 -6.55 -18.13 -4.85
C ASN A 45 -6.17 -17.34 -3.58
N ALA A 46 -6.14 -18.02 -2.42
CA ALA A 46 -5.88 -17.41 -1.12
C ALA A 46 -4.59 -16.56 -1.14
N HIS A 47 -3.58 -17.00 -1.88
CA HIS A 47 -2.32 -16.27 -2.02
C HIS A 47 -2.48 -14.90 -2.70
N SER A 48 -3.30 -14.81 -3.75
CA SER A 48 -3.50 -13.56 -4.49
C SER A 48 -4.31 -12.53 -3.72
N LEU A 49 -5.27 -12.99 -2.91
CA LEU A 49 -6.02 -12.13 -2.00
C LEU A 49 -5.14 -11.64 -0.85
N ASP A 50 -4.34 -12.53 -0.24
CA ASP A 50 -3.40 -12.16 0.82
C ASP A 50 -2.39 -11.12 0.32
N GLU A 51 -1.82 -11.30 -0.89
CA GLU A 51 -0.90 -10.31 -1.46
C GLU A 51 -1.57 -8.97 -1.76
N PHE A 52 -2.83 -8.97 -2.22
CA PHE A 52 -3.59 -7.74 -2.42
C PHE A 52 -3.83 -7.01 -1.10
N TYR A 53 -4.29 -7.74 -0.07
CA TYR A 53 -4.62 -7.16 1.23
C TYR A 53 -3.39 -6.75 2.04
N ASN A 54 -2.22 -7.33 1.79
CA ASN A 54 -0.95 -6.86 2.36
C ASN A 54 -0.62 -5.41 1.97
N GLY A 55 -1.17 -4.90 0.86
CA GLY A 55 -1.05 -3.51 0.41
C GLY A 55 -2.18 -2.59 0.89
N VAL A 56 -3.15 -3.08 1.67
CA VAL A 56 -4.25 -2.28 2.24
C VAL A 56 -4.02 -2.10 3.74
N VAL A 57 -4.10 -0.86 4.21
CA VAL A 57 -3.83 -0.51 5.61
C VAL A 57 -5.13 -0.50 6.42
N LEU A 58 -5.16 -1.22 7.55
CA LEU A 58 -6.34 -1.26 8.43
C LEU A 58 -6.09 -0.48 9.73
N PHE A 59 -6.64 0.73 9.80
CA PHE A 59 -6.59 1.57 10.99
C PHE A 59 -7.73 1.26 11.95
N HIS A 60 -7.50 1.43 13.25
CA HIS A 60 -8.54 1.32 14.28
C HIS A 60 -9.53 2.50 14.20
N SER A 61 -9.04 3.68 13.82
CA SER A 61 -9.78 4.94 13.81
C SER A 61 -9.23 5.91 12.75
N GLU A 62 -10.01 6.93 12.39
CA GLU A 62 -9.53 7.98 11.48
C GLU A 62 -8.43 8.81 12.16
N GLU A 63 -8.50 9.00 13.48
CA GLU A 63 -7.49 9.70 14.25
C GLU A 63 -6.12 8.99 14.22
N GLU A 64 -6.10 7.65 14.29
CA GLU A 64 -4.86 6.85 14.15
C GLU A 64 -4.23 7.07 12.77
N LYS A 65 -5.06 7.08 11.73
CA LYS A 65 -4.63 7.35 10.35
C LYS A 65 -4.03 8.73 10.22
N GLU A 66 -4.73 9.77 10.66
CA GLU A 66 -4.28 11.17 10.56
C GLU A 66 -2.96 11.39 11.30
N GLN A 67 -2.79 10.79 12.49
CA GLN A 67 -1.55 10.91 13.25
C GLN A 67 -0.38 10.23 12.56
N LEU A 68 -0.57 9.02 12.02
CA LEU A 68 0.50 8.33 11.30
C LEU A 68 0.87 9.05 10.01
N GLU A 69 -0.12 9.52 9.24
CA GLU A 69 0.11 10.32 8.04
C GLU A 69 0.87 11.62 8.35
N PHE A 70 0.54 12.28 9.46
CA PHE A 70 1.23 13.48 9.93
C PHE A 70 2.70 13.21 10.29
N LEU A 71 2.97 12.13 11.05
CA LEU A 71 4.34 11.74 11.44
C LEU A 71 5.23 11.48 10.22
N LEU A 72 4.67 10.86 9.18
CA LEU A 72 5.39 10.53 7.96
C LEU A 72 5.49 11.69 6.97
N GLY A 73 4.65 12.72 7.11
CA GLY A 73 4.59 13.87 6.20
C GLY A 73 5.95 14.56 5.99
N GLY A 74 6.76 14.65 7.04
CA GLY A 74 8.11 15.23 6.99
C GLY A 74 9.11 14.44 6.12
N GLN A 75 8.88 13.15 5.90
CA GLN A 75 9.77 12.22 5.22
C GLN A 75 9.28 11.80 3.82
N THR A 76 8.25 12.48 3.29
CA THR A 76 7.60 12.12 2.01
C THR A 76 8.60 11.88 0.86
N ASP A 77 9.63 12.73 0.72
CA ASP A 77 10.64 12.61 -0.35
C ASP A 77 11.53 11.37 -0.20
N GLU A 78 11.87 11.03 1.04
CA GLU A 78 12.67 9.86 1.37
C GLU A 78 11.87 8.59 1.14
N ILE A 79 10.62 8.56 1.61
CA ILE A 79 9.68 7.46 1.40
C ILE A 79 9.48 7.23 -0.10
N ARG A 80 9.25 8.30 -0.89
CA ARG A 80 9.09 8.20 -2.35
C ARG A 80 10.25 7.47 -3.02
N LYS A 81 11.49 7.82 -2.68
CA LYS A 81 12.69 7.17 -3.23
C LYS A 81 12.79 5.69 -2.84
N LEU A 82 12.28 5.33 -1.67
CA LEU A 82 12.35 3.94 -1.17
C LEU A 82 11.31 3.03 -1.82
N ILE A 83 10.15 3.56 -2.16
CA ILE A 83 9.01 2.80 -2.71
C ILE A 83 8.93 2.85 -4.24
N GLU A 84 9.82 3.60 -4.89
CA GLU A 84 9.76 3.79 -6.33
C GLU A 84 9.97 2.46 -7.07
N PRO A 85 9.02 2.00 -7.90
CA PRO A 85 9.15 0.74 -8.60
C PRO A 85 10.33 0.75 -9.57
N LYS A 86 11.09 -0.35 -9.61
CA LYS A 86 12.14 -0.57 -10.60
C LYS A 86 11.52 -0.99 -11.94
N GLU A 87 12.18 -0.66 -13.05
CA GLU A 87 11.67 -0.95 -14.42
C GLU A 87 11.35 -2.45 -14.65
N HIS A 88 12.14 -3.35 -14.06
CA HIS A 88 11.88 -4.79 -14.19
C HIS A 88 10.62 -5.24 -13.44
N GLU A 89 10.22 -4.55 -12.38
CA GLU A 89 8.98 -4.83 -11.64
C GLU A 89 7.76 -4.40 -12.46
N ILE A 90 7.87 -3.24 -13.13
CA ILE A 90 6.86 -2.73 -14.08
C ILE A 90 6.70 -3.72 -15.24
N ALA A 91 7.81 -4.10 -15.89
CA ALA A 91 7.79 -5.05 -16.99
C ALA A 91 7.27 -6.43 -16.56
N GLY A 92 7.64 -6.89 -15.36
CA GLY A 92 7.17 -8.15 -14.80
C GLY A 92 5.67 -8.16 -14.55
N LEU A 93 5.09 -7.06 -14.04
CA LEU A 93 3.64 -6.95 -13.86
C LEU A 93 2.91 -6.81 -15.20
N ALA A 94 3.44 -6.01 -16.14
CA ALA A 94 2.88 -5.91 -17.49
C ALA A 94 2.81 -7.28 -18.18
N GLY A 95 3.87 -8.09 -18.07
CA GLY A 95 3.91 -9.44 -18.62
C GLY A 95 2.87 -10.39 -18.01
N ARG A 96 2.54 -10.24 -16.71
CA ARG A 96 1.45 -11.00 -16.08
C ARG A 96 0.07 -10.54 -16.54
N MET A 97 -0.11 -9.23 -16.73
CA MET A 97 -1.39 -8.67 -17.18
C MET A 97 -1.69 -8.94 -18.66
N ALA A 98 -0.66 -9.24 -19.47
CA ALA A 98 -0.82 -9.52 -20.90
C ALA A 98 -1.69 -10.77 -21.24
N MET A 99 -2.05 -11.58 -20.24
CA MET A 99 -3.01 -12.68 -20.43
C MET A 99 -4.46 -12.18 -20.53
N ASP A 100 -4.79 -11.10 -19.83
CA ASP A 100 -6.16 -10.59 -19.69
C ASP A 100 -6.35 -9.22 -20.38
N PHE A 101 -5.25 -8.53 -20.72
CA PHE A 101 -5.26 -7.19 -21.29
C PHE A 101 -4.36 -7.07 -22.53
N ASN A 102 -4.77 -6.26 -23.49
CA ASN A 102 -3.96 -5.90 -24.65
C ASN A 102 -2.94 -4.81 -24.28
N SER A 103 -1.80 -4.77 -24.97
CA SER A 103 -0.74 -3.76 -24.72
C SER A 103 -1.18 -2.30 -24.93
N SER A 104 -2.28 -2.07 -25.65
CA SER A 104 -2.89 -0.76 -25.85
C SER A 104 -3.85 -0.34 -24.73
N ASP A 105 -4.23 -1.26 -23.85
CA ASP A 105 -5.18 -0.97 -22.78
C ASP A 105 -4.54 0.00 -21.77
N GLN A 106 -5.36 0.86 -21.17
CA GLN A 106 -4.85 1.89 -20.26
C GLN A 106 -4.23 1.26 -19.02
N GLU A 107 -4.81 0.17 -18.53
CA GLU A 107 -4.44 -0.57 -17.34
C GLU A 107 -3.00 -1.10 -17.41
N VAL A 108 -2.53 -1.47 -18.61
CA VAL A 108 -1.17 -2.00 -18.81
C VAL A 108 -0.16 -0.93 -19.22
N GLN A 109 -0.57 0.34 -19.32
CA GLN A 109 0.38 1.41 -19.61
C GLN A 109 1.40 1.52 -18.47
N PRO A 110 2.71 1.70 -18.75
CA PRO A 110 3.74 1.74 -17.73
C PRO A 110 3.49 2.75 -16.61
N SER A 111 2.88 3.91 -16.91
CA SER A 111 2.52 4.92 -15.91
C SER A 111 1.48 4.41 -14.91
N ASN A 112 0.49 3.64 -15.37
CA ASN A 112 -0.58 3.10 -14.53
C ASN A 112 -0.09 1.92 -13.72
N ILE A 113 0.71 1.03 -14.33
CA ILE A 113 1.38 -0.07 -13.62
C ILE A 113 2.29 0.49 -12.52
N ARG A 114 3.09 1.52 -12.83
CA ARG A 114 3.93 2.21 -11.85
C ARG A 114 3.11 2.79 -10.71
N TYR A 115 2.00 3.45 -11.01
CA TYR A 115 1.09 3.97 -10.00
C TYR A 115 0.53 2.86 -9.09
N MET A 116 0.07 1.75 -9.67
CA MET A 116 -0.44 0.60 -8.91
C MET A 116 0.63 -0.01 -8.00
N LEU A 117 1.85 -0.22 -8.52
CA LEU A 117 2.97 -0.75 -7.74
C LEU A 117 3.38 0.20 -6.62
N LEU A 118 3.40 1.51 -6.88
CA LEU A 118 3.71 2.53 -5.88
C LEU A 118 2.67 2.54 -4.77
N GLN A 119 1.37 2.52 -5.11
CA GLN A 119 0.29 2.45 -4.12
C GLN A 119 0.37 1.19 -3.26
N HIS A 120 0.60 0.02 -3.88
CA HIS A 120 0.73 -1.26 -3.17
C HIS A 120 1.94 -1.27 -2.24
N THR A 121 3.09 -0.82 -2.74
CA THR A 121 4.34 -0.76 -1.97
C THR A 121 4.24 0.22 -0.81
N LEU A 122 3.59 1.38 -1.03
CA LEU A 122 3.30 2.32 0.04
C LEU A 122 2.38 1.74 1.10
N GLY A 123 1.34 0.99 0.71
CA GLY A 123 0.47 0.31 1.66
C GLY A 123 1.22 -0.68 2.55
N ARG A 124 2.16 -1.43 1.98
CA ARG A 124 3.05 -2.33 2.75
C ARG A 124 3.95 -1.56 3.72
N PHE A 125 4.56 -0.47 3.25
CA PHE A 125 5.37 0.41 4.09
C PHE A 125 4.55 0.98 5.26
N MET A 126 3.34 1.46 4.97
CA MET A 126 2.41 1.99 5.97
C MET A 126 2.00 0.94 7.00
N ASN A 127 1.76 -0.31 6.59
CA ASN A 127 1.47 -1.41 7.51
C ASN A 127 2.65 -1.66 8.48
N GLU A 128 3.90 -1.61 8.01
CA GLU A 128 5.07 -1.71 8.90
C GLU A 128 5.18 -0.52 9.85
N CYS A 129 4.95 0.71 9.37
CA CYS A 129 4.94 1.90 10.24
C CYS A 129 3.82 1.86 11.28
N LEU A 130 2.64 1.38 10.90
CA LEU A 130 1.49 1.22 11.79
C LEU A 130 1.77 0.21 12.91
N LEU A 131 2.46 -0.89 12.61
CA LEU A 131 2.89 -1.87 13.61
C LEU A 131 3.86 -1.26 14.64
N GLU A 132 4.86 -0.49 14.19
CA GLU A 132 5.78 0.21 15.10
C GLU A 132 5.03 1.25 15.94
N TYR A 133 4.19 2.07 15.30
CA TYR A 133 3.39 3.09 15.96
C TYR A 133 2.51 2.50 17.07
N ARG A 134 1.79 1.41 16.80
CA ARG A 134 0.95 0.71 17.79
C ARG A 134 1.76 0.07 18.92
N SER A 135 3.00 -0.32 18.63
CA SER A 135 3.92 -0.88 19.62
C SER A 135 4.62 0.20 20.47
N GLY A 136 4.37 1.49 20.18
CA GLY A 136 5.02 2.62 20.85
C GLY A 136 6.47 2.85 20.43
N TYR A 137 6.89 2.26 19.31
CA TYR A 137 8.22 2.41 18.74
C TYR A 137 8.30 3.54 17.72
N ASP A 138 9.53 3.96 17.41
CA ASP A 138 9.79 5.01 16.43
C ASP A 138 9.57 4.50 15.00
N VAL A 139 8.60 5.11 14.30
CA VAL A 139 8.27 4.84 12.90
C VAL A 139 9.43 5.12 11.94
N THR A 140 10.41 5.97 12.32
CA THR A 140 11.60 6.22 11.49
C THR A 140 12.51 5.00 11.36
N SER A 141 12.42 4.06 12.31
CA SER A 141 13.16 2.79 12.23
C SER A 141 12.76 1.97 10.99
N VAL A 142 11.51 2.09 10.53
CA VAL A 142 11.01 1.45 9.30
C VAL A 142 11.75 1.99 8.08
N ILE A 143 11.91 3.32 7.99
CA ILE A 143 12.66 3.97 6.90
C ILE A 143 14.08 3.41 6.83
N GLY A 144 14.76 3.31 7.98
CA GLY A 144 16.11 2.72 8.05
C GLY A 144 16.18 1.27 7.56
N ARG A 145 15.17 0.44 7.88
CA ARG A 145 15.10 -0.95 7.39
C ARG A 145 14.91 -1.02 5.87
N TRP A 146 14.06 -0.16 5.32
CA TRP A 146 13.82 -0.09 3.88
C TRP A 146 15.05 0.38 3.10
N GLN A 147 15.79 1.35 3.64
CA GLN A 147 17.08 1.77 3.09
C GLN A 147 18.08 0.61 3.01
N GLN A 148 18.22 -0.16 4.10
CA GLN A 148 19.12 -1.31 4.14
C GLN A 148 18.71 -2.40 3.15
N LYS A 149 17.39 -2.63 2.98
CA LYS A 149 16.86 -3.60 2.02
C LYS A 149 17.15 -3.18 0.58
N ASN A 150 16.94 -1.91 0.25
CA ASN A 150 17.21 -1.39 -1.08
C ASN A 150 18.72 -1.32 -1.39
N ALA A 151 19.58 -1.16 -0.39
CA ALA A 151 21.04 -1.19 -0.59
C ALA A 151 21.59 -2.60 -0.90
N ARG A 152 20.83 -3.66 -0.59
CA ARG A 152 21.22 -5.06 -0.82
C ARG A 152 20.75 -5.62 -2.17
N ASN A 153 19.85 -4.91 -2.87
CA ASN A 153 19.15 -5.35 -4.08
C ASN A 153 19.38 -4.41 -5.27
#